data_AF-A0A414AE20-F1
#
_entry.id   AF-A0A414AE20-F1
#
_cell.length_a   1.000
_cell.length_b   1.000
_cell.length_c   1.000
_cell.angle_alpha   90.00
_cell.angle_beta   90.00
_cell.angle_gamma   90.00
#
_symmetry.space_group_name_H-M   'P 1'
#
loop_
_entity.id
_entity.type
_entity.pdbx_description
1 polymer ?
#
loop_
_entity_poly.entity_id
_entity_poly.type
_entity_poly.pdbx_seq_one_letter_code
_entity_poly.pdbx_strand_id
1 'polypeptide(L)'
;MNEVVEVRMSSWKAMVQERNASGLSIKEWCAANNVSESQYYYRLRQLRNTALAAAGQTSTEHTGGFMRVPFCPADPSSGVALRIRRADTYMVDHEY
;
A
#
# COMPACT_ATOMS: atom_id res chain seq x y z
N MET A 1 -6.39 -24.68 -16.46
CA MET A 1 -5.42 -23.62 -16.75
C MET A 1 -5.55 -22.51 -15.70
N ASN A 2 -5.28 -22.82 -14.42
CA ASN A 2 -5.37 -21.87 -13.28
C ASN A 2 -4.06 -21.82 -12.47
N GLU A 3 -3.23 -22.84 -12.57
CA GLU A 3 -1.98 -23.00 -11.80
C GLU A 3 -0.95 -21.89 -12.07
N VAL A 4 -0.84 -21.44 -13.33
CA VAL A 4 0.08 -20.35 -13.71
C VAL A 4 -0.32 -19.02 -13.05
N VAL A 5 -1.61 -18.79 -12.80
CA VAL A 5 -2.09 -17.56 -12.16
C VAL A 5 -1.77 -17.60 -10.67
N GLU A 6 -1.96 -18.73 -10.01
CA GLU A 6 -1.67 -18.90 -8.59
C GLU A 6 -0.17 -18.79 -8.27
N VAL A 7 0.68 -19.44 -9.07
CA VAL A 7 2.14 -19.36 -8.93
C VAL A 7 2.65 -17.94 -9.15
N ARG A 8 2.05 -17.19 -10.09
CA ARG A 8 2.39 -15.77 -10.29
C ARG A 8 1.97 -14.91 -9.10
N MET A 9 0.79 -15.16 -8.53
CA MET A 9 0.29 -14.42 -7.37
C MET A 9 1.15 -14.62 -6.12
N SER A 10 1.61 -15.85 -5.85
CA SER A 10 2.52 -16.11 -4.73
C SER A 10 3.86 -15.38 -4.90
N SER A 11 4.45 -15.43 -6.10
CA SER A 11 5.66 -14.69 -6.44
C SER A 11 5.49 -13.17 -6.27
N TRP A 12 4.36 -12.60 -6.73
CA TRP A 12 4.11 -11.17 -6.58
C TRP A 12 3.86 -10.76 -5.13
N LYS A 13 3.30 -11.62 -4.29
CA LYS A 13 3.19 -11.36 -2.85
C LYS A 13 4.57 -11.31 -2.19
N ALA A 14 5.44 -12.27 -2.49
CA ALA A 14 6.81 -12.29 -1.98
C ALA A 14 7.59 -11.03 -2.38
N MET A 15 7.43 -10.59 -3.63
CA MET A 15 8.00 -9.33 -4.14
C MET A 15 7.58 -8.11 -3.31
N VAL A 16 6.29 -7.98 -2.99
CA VAL A 16 5.78 -6.86 -2.19
C VAL A 16 6.31 -6.94 -0.75
N GLN A 17 6.43 -8.14 -0.18
CA GLN A 17 7.01 -8.34 1.14
C GLN A 17 8.49 -7.95 1.19
N GLU A 18 9.28 -8.38 0.21
CA GLU A 18 10.70 -8.03 0.09
C GLU A 18 10.90 -6.51 -0.06
N ARG A 19 10.09 -5.88 -0.93
CA ARG A 19 10.11 -4.42 -1.07
C ARG A 19 9.79 -3.74 0.26
N ASN A 20 8.75 -4.17 0.96
CA ASN A 20 8.37 -3.57 2.25
C ASN A 20 9.46 -3.77 3.31
N ALA A 21 10.12 -4.93 3.32
CA ALA A 21 11.23 -5.22 4.22
C ALA A 21 12.48 -4.38 3.91
N SER A 22 12.72 -4.06 2.63
CA SER A 22 13.87 -3.24 2.21
C SER A 22 13.81 -1.78 2.69
N GLY A 23 12.62 -1.25 2.96
CA GLY A 23 12.41 0.18 3.26
C GLY A 23 12.67 1.13 2.09
N LEU A 24 13.00 0.61 0.90
CA LEU A 24 13.26 1.41 -0.30
C LEU A 24 11.98 1.96 -0.92
N SER A 25 12.11 3.08 -1.65
CA SER A 25 11.05 3.53 -2.54
C SER A 25 10.81 2.51 -3.66
N ILE A 26 9.63 2.55 -4.29
CA ILE A 26 9.29 1.63 -5.40
C ILE A 26 10.33 1.76 -6.52
N LYS A 27 10.71 2.98 -6.86
CA LYS A 27 11.65 3.28 -7.95
C LYS A 27 13.02 2.67 -7.68
N GLU A 28 13.57 2.88 -6.48
CA GLU A 28 14.87 2.32 -6.08
C GLU A 28 14.84 0.79 -6.06
N TRP A 29 13.79 0.21 -5.48
CA TRP A 29 13.65 -1.24 -5.43
C TRP A 29 13.50 -1.85 -6.83
N CYS A 30 12.73 -1.21 -7.71
CA CYS A 30 12.55 -1.63 -9.10
C CYS A 30 13.87 -1.59 -9.86
N ALA A 31 14.66 -0.52 -9.72
CA ALA A 31 15.98 -0.40 -10.32
C ALA A 31 16.95 -1.49 -9.81
N ALA A 32 16.98 -1.75 -8.50
CA ALA A 32 17.85 -2.75 -7.90
C ALA A 32 17.49 -4.20 -8.31
N ASN A 33 16.20 -4.49 -8.52
CA ASN A 33 15.70 -5.83 -8.84
C ASN A 33 15.46 -6.05 -10.34
N ASN A 34 15.87 -5.10 -11.18
CA ASN A 34 15.67 -5.13 -12.63
C ASN A 34 14.20 -5.35 -13.05
N VAL A 35 13.29 -4.71 -12.30
CA VAL A 35 11.84 -4.73 -12.55
C VAL A 35 11.43 -3.36 -13.06
N SER A 36 10.62 -3.28 -14.12
CA SER A 36 10.07 -1.98 -14.52
C SER A 36 8.98 -1.53 -13.54
N GLU A 37 8.94 -0.22 -13.24
CA GLU A 37 7.91 0.35 -12.35
C GLU A 37 6.49 0.01 -12.85
N SER A 38 6.27 0.05 -14.17
CA SER A 38 4.99 -0.32 -14.80
C SER A 38 4.57 -1.76 -14.48
N GLN A 39 5.51 -2.72 -14.53
CA GLN A 39 5.24 -4.11 -14.18
C GLN A 39 4.95 -4.24 -12.68
N TYR A 40 5.71 -3.54 -11.84
CA TYR A 40 5.46 -3.54 -10.40
C TYR A 40 4.04 -3.05 -10.08
N TYR A 41 3.63 -1.90 -10.61
CA TYR A 41 2.29 -1.36 -10.39
C TYR A 41 1.19 -2.25 -10.97
N TYR A 42 1.43 -2.87 -12.14
CA TYR A 42 0.51 -3.84 -12.70
C TYR A 42 0.29 -5.02 -11.74
N ARG A 43 1.37 -5.64 -11.25
CA ARG A 43 1.31 -6.76 -10.29
C ARG A 43 0.59 -6.37 -9.00
N LEU A 44 0.91 -5.18 -8.47
CA LEU A 44 0.28 -4.65 -7.27
C LEU A 44 -1.23 -4.42 -7.47
N ARG A 45 -1.64 -3.89 -8.63
CA ARG A 45 -3.04 -3.71 -8.98
C ARG A 45 -3.78 -5.05 -9.04
N GLN A 46 -3.16 -6.08 -9.65
CA GLN A 46 -3.75 -7.42 -9.72
C GLN A 46 -3.91 -8.03 -8.32
N LEU A 47 -2.92 -7.89 -7.44
CA LEU A 47 -3.01 -8.33 -6.04
C LEU A 47 -4.15 -7.64 -5.28
N ARG A 48 -4.34 -6.33 -5.48
CA ARG A 48 -5.46 -5.60 -4.86
C ARG A 48 -6.81 -6.05 -5.40
N ASN A 49 -6.93 -6.19 -6.72
CA ASN A 49 -8.18 -6.62 -7.35
C ASN A 49 -8.59 -8.03 -6.89
N THR A 50 -7.62 -8.95 -6.77
CA THR A 50 -7.90 -10.30 -6.26
C THR A 50 -8.31 -10.29 -4.79
N ALA A 51 -7.64 -9.49 -3.95
CA ALA A 51 -8.04 -9.31 -2.56
C ALA A 51 -9.45 -8.72 -2.43
N LEU A 52 -9.79 -7.73 -3.27
CA LEU A 52 -11.13 -7.12 -3.31
C LEU A 52 -12.19 -8.12 -3.80
N ALA A 53 -11.89 -8.92 -4.83
CA ALA A 53 -12.80 -9.94 -5.32
C ALA A 53 -13.05 -11.06 -4.28
N ALA A 54 -12.03 -11.40 -3.48
CA ALA A 54 -12.18 -12.32 -2.35
C ALA A 54 -13.00 -11.70 -1.21
N ALA A 55 -12.76 -10.42 -0.88
CA ALA A 55 -13.50 -9.70 0.16
C ALA A 55 -14.96 -9.38 -0.22
N GLY A 56 -15.23 -9.16 -1.50
CA GLY A 56 -16.57 -8.93 -2.04
C GLY A 56 -17.51 -10.13 -1.89
N GLN A 57 -16.99 -11.33 -1.64
CA GLN A 57 -17.79 -12.52 -1.36
C GLN A 57 -18.29 -12.57 0.10
N THR A 58 -17.75 -11.74 1.00
CA THR A 58 -18.16 -11.72 2.42
C THR A 58 -19.05 -10.53 2.80
N SER A 59 -19.44 -9.70 1.82
CA SER A 59 -20.08 -8.40 2.10
C SER A 59 -21.35 -8.18 1.27
N THR A 60 -22.42 -8.92 1.59
CA THR A 60 -23.78 -8.54 1.20
C THR A 60 -24.42 -7.50 2.11
N GLU A 61 -23.76 -7.05 3.20
CA GLU A 61 -24.30 -6.04 4.12
C GLU A 61 -23.20 -5.13 4.70
N HIS A 62 -22.50 -4.37 3.86
CA HIS A 62 -21.70 -3.24 4.35
C HIS A 62 -22.23 -1.96 3.74
N THR A 63 -23.20 -1.34 4.42
CA THR A 63 -23.61 0.05 4.19
C THR A 63 -22.34 0.92 4.21
N GLY A 64 -22.04 1.57 3.08
CA GLY A 64 -20.85 2.41 2.90
C GLY A 64 -20.85 3.62 3.85
N GLY A 65 -20.47 3.39 5.10
CA GLY A 65 -20.36 4.41 6.15
C GLY A 65 -18.91 4.56 6.61
N PHE A 66 -18.54 5.80 6.95
CA PHE A 66 -17.29 6.06 7.66
C PHE A 66 -17.30 5.31 9.00
N MET A 67 -16.42 4.33 9.16
CA MET A 67 -16.31 3.58 10.41
C MET A 67 -15.46 4.37 11.41
N ARG A 68 -15.99 4.57 12.61
CA ARG A 68 -15.26 5.22 13.71
C ARG A 68 -14.19 4.26 14.24
N VAL A 69 -12.92 4.57 13.98
CA VAL A 69 -11.80 3.84 14.57
C VAL A 69 -11.75 4.14 16.07
N PRO A 70 -11.82 3.13 16.96
CA PRO A 70 -11.70 3.37 18.39
C PRO A 70 -10.28 3.87 18.71
N PHE A 71 -10.20 5.11 19.18
CA PHE A 71 -8.98 5.63 19.79
C PHE A 71 -8.89 5.05 21.20
N CYS A 72 -7.87 4.24 21.47
CA CYS A 72 -7.48 3.94 22.85
C CYS A 72 -6.63 5.13 23.33
N PRO A 73 -7.14 6.01 24.20
CA PRO A 73 -6.27 6.98 24.85
C PRO A 73 -5.24 6.19 25.65
N ALA A 74 -3.98 6.22 25.20
CA ALA A 74 -2.86 5.83 26.05
C ALA A 74 -2.93 6.69 27.32
N ASP A 75 -2.61 6.08 28.47
CA ASP A 75 -2.59 6.75 29.77
C ASP A 75 -2.00 8.17 29.65
N PRO A 76 -2.64 9.20 30.24
CA PRO A 76 -2.22 10.59 30.12
C PRO A 76 -0.85 10.89 30.76
N SER A 77 -0.10 9.88 31.21
CA SER A 77 1.24 10.03 31.77
C SER A 77 2.37 10.07 30.72
N SER A 78 2.12 9.75 29.45
CA SER A 78 3.14 9.86 28.39
C SER A 78 2.72 10.91 27.36
N GLY A 79 3.04 12.17 27.65
CA GLY A 79 2.83 13.29 26.75
C GLY A 79 3.70 13.18 25.49
N VAL A 80 3.27 12.40 24.50
CA VAL A 80 3.88 12.42 23.17
C VAL A 80 3.21 13.53 22.36
N ALA A 81 3.81 14.72 22.39
CA ALA A 81 3.38 15.83 21.55
C ALA A 81 3.71 15.52 20.07
N LEU A 82 2.69 15.12 19.29
CA LEU A 82 2.81 15.00 17.84
C LEU A 82 2.93 16.39 17.21
N ARG A 83 4.16 16.79 16.86
CA ARG A 83 4.42 18.03 16.11
C ARG A 83 4.09 17.78 14.64
N ILE A 84 2.89 18.19 14.20
CA ILE A 84 2.55 18.22 12.77
C ILE A 84 3.34 19.37 12.15
N ARG A 85 4.38 19.07 11.35
CA ARG A 85 5.05 20.09 10.54
C ARG A 85 4.11 20.52 9.42
N ARG A 86 3.64 21.76 9.46
CA ARG A 86 2.92 22.41 8.37
C ARG A 86 3.94 23.14 7.49
N ALA A 87 4.42 22.48 6.44
CA ALA A 87 4.93 23.05 5.18
C ALA A 87 5.89 22.05 4.53
N ASP A 88 5.40 21.22 3.61
CA ASP A 88 6.16 20.62 2.51
C ASP A 88 5.23 20.52 1.29
N THR A 89 4.56 21.63 0.95
CA THR A 89 4.01 21.82 -0.39
C THR A 89 5.08 22.54 -1.20
N TYR A 90 5.78 21.78 -2.05
CA TYR A 90 6.64 22.35 -3.09
C TYR A 90 5.78 23.22 -4.02
N MET A 91 6.00 24.52 -4.00
CA MET A 91 5.61 25.39 -5.11
C MET A 91 6.54 25.04 -6.26
N VAL A 92 6.03 24.39 -7.30
CA VAL A 92 6.75 24.30 -8.57
C VAL A 92 6.53 25.64 -9.26
N ASP A 93 7.50 26.54 -9.15
CA ASP A 93 7.61 27.69 -10.04
C ASP A 93 7.79 27.16 -11.45
N HIS A 94 6.71 27.18 -12.23
CA HIS A 94 6.78 26.93 -13.66
C HIS A 94 7.01 28.28 -14.34
N GLU A 95 8.28 28.66 -14.47
CA GLU A 95 8.71 29.75 -15.34
C GLU A 95 9.83 29.24 -16.24
N TYR A 96 9.45 28.73 -17.41
CA TYR A 96 10.00 29.07 -18.73
C TYR A 96 9.15 28.41 -19.82
#